data_AF-A0A7S2XXI6-F1
#
_entry.id   AF-A0A7S2XXI6-F1
#
_cell.length_a   1.000
_cell.length_b   1.000
_cell.length_c   1.000
_cell.angle_alpha   90.00
_cell.angle_beta   90.00
_cell.angle_gamma   90.00
#
_symmetry.space_group_name_H-M   'P 1'
#
loop_
_entity.id
_entity.type
_entity.pdbx_description
1 polymer ?
#
loop_
_entity_poly.entity_id
_entity_poly.type
_entity_poly.pdbx_seq_one_letter_code
_entity_poly.pdbx_strand_id
1 'polypeptide(L)'
;VDGRVHENTRAKGDDSFISERPSKRRRSHRAHKPIRPGEKVAAKVPDASEEECWILASVVRYHSADEAYEVKDEDDETRIIRVKASEVLKLEPGLGDLEKGDEVLAIFPETTSFYRAKISKPPKKSGNPATQECIVKFVDDEDDTGRTPNRRVLSMYVVPIPQDNSSASEDSAPVENGDALKKGLITYSDMITHALKNYRTKRWFWLTV
;
A
#
# COMPACT_ATOMS: atom_id res chain seq x y z
N VAL A 1 5.41 79.53 7.60
CA VAL A 1 4.44 79.71 8.70
C VAL A 1 3.30 78.77 8.35
N ASP A 2 2.99 77.68 9.07
CA ASP A 2 3.05 77.42 10.51
C ASP A 2 3.30 75.93 10.77
N GLY A 3 3.99 75.64 11.87
CA GLY A 3 4.13 74.29 12.41
C GLY A 3 2.98 73.93 13.34
N ARG A 4 2.81 72.62 13.59
CA ARG A 4 2.34 72.13 14.89
C ARG A 4 2.71 70.67 15.10
N VAL A 5 3.64 70.50 16.05
CA VAL A 5 3.88 69.27 16.80
C VAL A 5 2.63 68.98 17.63
N HIS A 6 2.23 67.71 17.77
CA HIS A 6 1.63 67.21 19.00
C HIS A 6 2.08 65.77 19.27
N GLU A 7 2.29 65.55 20.56
CA GLU A 7 3.02 64.51 21.24
C GLU A 7 2.08 63.37 21.68
N ASN A 8 2.56 62.13 21.51
CA ASN A 8 2.46 60.96 22.39
C ASN A 8 1.20 60.75 23.26
N THR A 9 0.48 59.63 23.08
CA THR A 9 0.04 58.80 24.22
C THR A 9 0.03 57.31 23.91
N ARG A 10 0.59 56.59 24.87
CA ARG A 10 0.69 55.13 25.04
C ARG A 10 -0.65 54.58 25.52
N ALA A 11 -1.17 53.55 24.87
CA ALA A 11 -2.15 52.64 25.46
C ALA A 11 -1.80 51.19 25.12
N LYS A 12 -1.64 50.41 26.18
CA LYS A 12 -1.44 48.96 26.23
C LYS A 12 -2.83 48.31 26.16
N GLY A 13 -2.99 47.27 25.34
CA GLY A 13 -4.17 46.42 25.26
C GLY A 13 -3.81 45.16 24.47
N ASP A 14 -3.18 44.15 25.08
CA ASP A 14 -3.82 42.85 25.36
C ASP A 14 -5.23 42.67 24.77
N ASP A 15 -5.38 41.78 23.79
CA ASP A 15 -6.06 40.49 23.98
C ASP A 15 -6.14 39.69 22.65
N SER A 16 -5.95 38.37 22.77
CA SER A 16 -6.28 37.31 21.80
C SER A 16 -5.65 37.35 20.38
N PHE A 17 -4.44 36.79 20.31
CA PHE A 17 -3.93 36.14 19.10
C PHE A 17 -4.87 34.96 18.76
N ILE A 18 -5.86 35.17 17.88
CA ILE A 18 -6.55 34.05 17.23
C ILE A 18 -5.51 33.43 16.28
N SER A 19 -4.72 32.50 16.82
CA SER A 19 -4.00 31.54 15.99
C SER A 19 -5.07 30.67 15.34
N GLU A 20 -5.59 31.11 14.20
CA GLU A 20 -6.24 30.23 13.23
C GLU A 20 -5.18 29.22 12.82
N ARG A 21 -5.07 28.15 13.62
CA ARG A 21 -4.47 26.90 13.20
C ARG A 21 -5.14 26.60 11.87
N PRO A 22 -4.40 26.44 10.75
CA PRO A 22 -5.01 25.97 9.52
C PRO A 22 -5.60 24.61 9.88
N SER A 23 -6.91 24.62 10.05
CA SER A 23 -7.73 23.47 10.31
C SER A 23 -7.30 22.44 9.29
N LYS A 24 -6.80 21.29 9.78
CA LYS A 24 -6.47 20.10 9.00
C LYS A 24 -7.52 20.04 7.93
N ARG A 25 -7.15 20.47 6.71
CA ARG A 25 -8.06 20.49 5.57
C ARG A 25 -8.49 19.06 5.49
N ARG A 26 -9.71 18.79 5.97
CA ARG A 26 -10.44 17.56 5.72
C ARG A 26 -10.20 17.37 4.26
N ARG A 27 -9.32 16.41 3.91
CA ARG A 27 -9.05 16.08 2.52
C ARG A 27 -10.43 15.64 2.06
N SER A 28 -11.17 16.60 1.50
CA SER A 28 -12.45 16.42 0.86
C SER A 28 -12.23 15.16 0.07
N HIS A 29 -13.03 14.12 0.34
CA HIS A 29 -13.01 12.87 -0.41
C HIS A 29 -12.85 13.28 -1.86
N ARG A 30 -11.62 13.19 -2.36
CA ARG A 30 -11.26 13.75 -3.65
C ARG A 30 -11.94 12.74 -4.53
N ALA A 31 -13.16 13.06 -4.98
CA ALA A 31 -14.07 12.17 -5.67
C ALA A 31 -13.21 11.29 -6.56
N HIS A 32 -12.95 10.07 -6.10
CA HIS A 32 -11.85 9.31 -6.64
C HIS A 32 -12.33 8.95 -8.03
N LYS A 33 -11.65 9.49 -9.04
CA LYS A 33 -12.05 9.21 -10.42
C LYS A 33 -12.06 7.69 -10.55
N PRO A 34 -13.16 7.07 -10.98
CA PRO A 34 -13.23 5.62 -11.07
C PRO A 34 -12.08 5.10 -11.92
N ILE A 35 -11.40 4.06 -11.42
CA ILE A 35 -10.34 3.37 -12.15
C ILE A 35 -10.96 2.80 -13.43
N ARG A 36 -10.31 3.03 -14.58
CA ARG A 36 -10.89 2.65 -15.87
C ARG A 36 -10.80 1.14 -16.09
N PRO A 37 -11.73 0.55 -16.86
CA PRO A 37 -11.56 -0.79 -17.38
C PRO A 37 -10.21 -0.98 -18.08
N GLY A 38 -9.55 -2.10 -17.83
CA GLY A 38 -8.23 -2.45 -18.35
C GLY A 38 -7.05 -1.93 -17.52
N GLU A 39 -7.25 -1.02 -16.56
CA GLU A 39 -6.17 -0.60 -15.67
C GLU A 39 -5.82 -1.70 -14.66
N LYS A 40 -4.51 -1.87 -14.41
CA LYS A 40 -4.00 -2.80 -13.41
C LYS A 40 -4.11 -2.20 -12.01
N VAL A 41 -4.51 -3.02 -11.05
CA VAL A 41 -4.76 -2.65 -9.65
C VAL A 41 -4.25 -3.74 -8.72
N ALA A 42 -3.96 -3.38 -7.47
CA ALA A 42 -3.90 -4.37 -6.41
C ALA A 42 -5.30 -4.51 -5.80
N ALA A 43 -5.81 -5.74 -5.69
CA ALA A 43 -7.14 -6.02 -5.16
C ALA A 43 -7.05 -6.97 -3.97
N LYS A 44 -7.75 -6.67 -2.87
CA LYS A 44 -7.86 -7.55 -1.70
C LYS A 44 -8.91 -8.62 -1.97
N VAL A 45 -8.52 -9.89 -1.92
CA VAL A 45 -9.43 -11.02 -2.17
C VAL A 45 -10.07 -11.45 -0.84
N PRO A 46 -11.42 -11.51 -0.75
CA PRO A 46 -12.12 -11.85 0.49
C PRO A 46 -12.03 -13.34 0.87
N ASP A 47 -11.86 -14.24 -0.11
CA ASP A 47 -11.91 -15.70 0.09
C ASP A 47 -10.55 -16.33 0.43
N ALA A 48 -9.51 -15.53 0.64
CA ALA A 48 -8.23 -16.06 1.06
C ALA A 48 -8.30 -16.42 2.56
N SER A 49 -7.92 -17.65 2.90
CA SER A 49 -7.82 -18.12 4.29
C SER A 49 -6.83 -17.29 5.14
N GLU A 50 -6.03 -16.46 4.48
CA GLU A 50 -5.14 -15.49 5.09
C GLU A 50 -5.81 -14.12 4.98
N GLU A 51 -6.11 -13.53 6.14
CA GLU A 51 -6.53 -12.14 6.25
C GLU A 51 -5.44 -11.29 5.56
N GLU A 52 -5.77 -10.60 4.46
CA GLU A 52 -4.85 -9.73 3.66
C GLU A 52 -4.14 -10.34 2.44
N CYS A 53 -4.79 -11.24 1.70
CA CYS A 53 -4.31 -11.60 0.36
C CYS A 53 -4.63 -10.51 -0.68
N TRP A 54 -3.60 -9.80 -1.14
CA TRP A 54 -3.67 -8.81 -2.22
C TRP A 54 -3.11 -9.39 -3.52
N ILE A 55 -3.84 -9.26 -4.63
CA ILE A 55 -3.44 -9.78 -5.94
C ILE A 55 -3.36 -8.66 -6.99
N LEU A 56 -2.55 -8.88 -8.01
CA LEU A 56 -2.55 -8.11 -9.25
C LEU A 56 -3.77 -8.49 -10.06
N ALA A 57 -4.60 -7.51 -10.34
CA ALA A 57 -5.80 -7.71 -11.11
C ALA A 57 -5.98 -6.59 -12.13
N SER A 58 -6.79 -6.84 -13.15
CA SER A 58 -7.19 -5.85 -14.13
C SER A 58 -8.66 -5.48 -13.92
N VAL A 59 -8.99 -4.18 -13.90
CA VAL A 59 -10.38 -3.75 -13.75
C VAL A 59 -11.19 -4.16 -14.97
N VAL A 60 -12.31 -4.85 -14.75
CA VAL A 60 -13.29 -5.18 -15.80
C VAL A 60 -14.32 -4.07 -15.89
N ARG A 61 -14.94 -3.72 -14.76
CA ARG A 61 -15.93 -2.65 -14.69
C ARG A 61 -16.10 -2.12 -13.27
N TYR A 62 -16.65 -0.91 -13.18
CA TYR A 62 -17.05 -0.27 -11.93
C TYR A 62 -18.58 -0.23 -11.82
N HIS A 63 -19.08 -0.65 -10.67
CA HIS A 63 -20.48 -0.60 -10.28
C HIS A 63 -20.70 0.57 -9.32
N SER A 64 -21.19 1.68 -9.85
CA SER A 64 -21.40 2.92 -9.09
C SER A 64 -22.49 2.81 -8.02
N ALA A 65 -23.48 1.92 -8.22
CA ALA A 65 -24.56 1.71 -7.25
C ALA A 65 -24.07 1.13 -5.92
N ASP A 66 -23.10 0.23 -5.98
CA ASP A 66 -22.58 -0.51 -4.82
C ASP A 66 -21.15 -0.12 -4.44
N GLU A 67 -20.59 0.92 -5.10
CA GLU A 67 -19.19 1.34 -5.01
C GLU A 67 -18.20 0.17 -5.07
N ALA A 68 -18.42 -0.74 -6.03
CA ALA A 68 -17.65 -1.98 -6.17
C ALA A 68 -17.03 -2.10 -7.56
N TYR A 69 -15.88 -2.77 -7.64
CA TYR A 69 -15.24 -3.14 -8.89
C TYR A 69 -15.42 -4.63 -9.15
N GLU A 70 -15.59 -4.98 -10.43
CA GLU A 70 -15.24 -6.30 -10.91
C GLU A 70 -13.81 -6.25 -11.42
N VAL A 71 -12.98 -7.13 -10.89
CA VAL A 71 -11.57 -7.24 -11.25
C VAL A 71 -11.29 -8.67 -11.72
N LYS A 72 -10.45 -8.79 -12.74
CA LYS A 72 -9.98 -10.05 -13.30
C LYS A 72 -8.60 -10.35 -12.74
N ASP A 73 -8.42 -11.51 -12.13
CA ASP A 73 -7.11 -11.98 -11.65
C ASP A 73 -6.11 -12.06 -12.83
N GLU A 74 -4.86 -11.65 -12.62
CA GLU A 74 -3.80 -11.74 -13.65
C GLU A 74 -3.35 -13.19 -13.89
N ASP A 75 -3.38 -14.03 -12.85
CA ASP A 75 -2.97 -15.43 -12.98
C ASP A 75 -4.07 -16.30 -13.57
N ASP A 76 -5.33 -16.05 -13.21
CA ASP A 76 -6.50 -16.79 -13.71
C ASP A 76 -7.54 -15.85 -14.35
N GLU A 77 -7.49 -15.75 -15.68
CA GLU A 77 -8.40 -14.87 -16.42
C GLU A 77 -9.88 -15.25 -16.30
N THR A 78 -10.19 -16.48 -15.89
CA THR A 78 -11.56 -16.94 -15.66
C THR A 78 -12.10 -16.49 -14.30
N ARG A 79 -11.19 -16.10 -13.39
CA ARG A 79 -11.51 -15.66 -12.05
C ARG A 79 -11.80 -14.16 -12.04
N ILE A 80 -13.09 -13.83 -12.13
CA ILE A 80 -13.60 -12.47 -11.94
C ILE A 80 -14.13 -12.35 -10.52
N ILE A 81 -13.61 -11.39 -9.77
CA ILE A 81 -13.91 -11.18 -8.35
C ILE A 81 -14.57 -9.82 -8.20
N ARG A 82 -15.58 -9.74 -7.34
CA ARG A 82 -16.23 -8.48 -6.99
C ARG A 82 -15.68 -7.98 -5.65
N VAL A 83 -15.07 -6.79 -5.66
CA VAL A 83 -14.38 -6.19 -4.51
C VAL A 83 -14.87 -4.77 -4.28
N LYS A 84 -14.87 -4.28 -3.04
CA LYS A 84 -15.26 -2.90 -2.75
C LYS A 84 -14.22 -1.92 -3.27
N ALA A 85 -14.62 -0.68 -3.56
CA ALA A 85 -13.68 0.37 -3.97
C ALA A 85 -12.57 0.63 -2.91
N SER A 86 -12.86 0.40 -1.62
CA SER A 86 -11.87 0.48 -0.54
C SER A 86 -10.82 -0.65 -0.55
N GLU A 87 -11.11 -1.74 -1.23
CA GLU A 87 -10.28 -2.95 -1.34
C GLU A 87 -9.49 -2.98 -2.66
N VAL A 88 -9.50 -1.87 -3.40
CA VAL A 88 -8.77 -1.71 -4.66
C VAL A 88 -7.78 -0.55 -4.52
N LEU A 89 -6.51 -0.86 -4.73
CA LEU A 89 -5.44 0.13 -4.76
C LEU A 89 -4.98 0.33 -6.20
N LYS A 90 -4.96 1.59 -6.61
CA LYS A 90 -4.49 1.97 -7.94
C LYS A 90 -2.97 1.83 -8.04
N LEU A 91 -2.49 1.20 -9.10
CA LEU A 91 -1.08 1.15 -9.44
C LEU A 91 -0.73 2.39 -10.26
N GLU A 92 0.05 3.29 -9.68
CA GLU A 92 0.50 4.52 -10.35
C GLU A 92 2.03 4.50 -10.45
N PRO A 93 2.61 4.75 -11.63
CA PRO A 93 4.05 4.84 -11.78
C PRO A 93 4.57 6.11 -11.10
N GLY A 94 5.68 5.97 -10.37
CA GLY A 94 6.36 7.11 -9.77
C GLY A 94 5.74 7.56 -8.45
N LEU A 95 5.63 6.65 -7.48
CA LEU A 95 5.56 7.02 -6.07
C LEU A 95 6.83 7.77 -5.65
N GLY A 96 6.91 9.04 -6.05
CA GLY A 96 8.07 9.91 -5.87
C GLY A 96 8.35 10.30 -4.42
N ASP A 97 7.42 9.95 -3.53
CA ASP A 97 7.44 10.30 -2.11
C ASP A 97 7.78 9.11 -1.19
N LEU A 98 8.04 7.91 -1.73
CA LEU A 98 8.45 6.78 -0.89
C LEU A 98 9.90 6.96 -0.41
N GLU A 99 10.10 6.81 0.89
CA GLU A 99 11.37 6.93 1.56
C GLU A 99 11.82 5.60 2.14
N LYS A 100 13.11 5.51 2.51
CA LYS A 100 13.64 4.33 3.17
C LYS A 100 12.94 4.14 4.52
N GLY A 101 12.39 2.95 4.74
CA GLY A 101 11.68 2.57 5.95
C GLY A 101 10.15 2.55 5.81
N ASP A 102 9.61 3.14 4.74
CA ASP A 102 8.17 3.16 4.50
C ASP A 102 7.62 1.74 4.35
N GLU A 103 6.46 1.50 4.98
CA GLU A 103 5.72 0.26 4.82
C GLU A 103 4.83 0.33 3.58
N VAL A 104 4.96 -0.68 2.73
CA VAL A 104 4.32 -0.78 1.43
C VAL A 104 3.80 -2.19 1.20
N LEU A 105 2.85 -2.32 0.28
CA LEU A 105 2.54 -3.57 -0.40
C LEU A 105 3.36 -3.61 -1.70
N ALA A 106 4.08 -4.70 -1.93
CA ALA A 106 4.89 -4.87 -3.12
C ALA A 106 4.66 -6.26 -3.73
N ILE A 107 4.70 -6.36 -5.07
CA ILE A 107 4.70 -7.67 -5.72
C ILE A 107 5.97 -8.43 -5.34
N PHE A 108 5.80 -9.67 -4.90
CA PHE A 108 6.94 -10.56 -4.72
C PHE A 108 7.52 -10.94 -6.09
N PRO A 109 8.86 -10.95 -6.28
CA PRO A 109 9.46 -11.26 -7.58
C PRO A 109 8.88 -12.54 -8.21
N GLU A 110 8.57 -12.49 -9.50
CA GLU A 110 8.01 -13.60 -10.28
C GLU A 110 6.61 -14.08 -9.84
N THR A 111 5.89 -13.27 -9.07
CA THR A 111 4.51 -13.54 -8.65
C THR A 111 3.55 -12.44 -9.10
N THR A 112 2.26 -12.67 -8.89
CA THR A 112 1.20 -11.65 -9.07
C THR A 112 0.59 -11.23 -7.73
N SER A 113 1.13 -11.68 -6.60
CA SER A 113 0.61 -11.37 -5.27
C SER A 113 1.42 -10.26 -4.62
N PHE A 114 0.72 -9.39 -3.88
CA PHE A 114 1.31 -8.32 -3.11
C PHE A 114 1.48 -8.72 -1.66
N TYR A 115 2.64 -8.40 -1.11
CA TYR A 115 2.99 -8.71 0.27
C TYR A 115 3.54 -7.47 0.97
N ARG A 116 3.42 -7.47 2.29
CA ARG A 116 3.91 -6.40 3.14
C ARG A 116 5.44 -6.35 3.09
N ALA A 117 5.97 -5.17 2.84
CA ALA A 117 7.40 -4.93 2.70
C ALA A 117 7.79 -3.55 3.23
N LYS A 118 9.09 -3.39 3.48
CA LYS A 118 9.72 -2.11 3.84
C LYS A 118 10.66 -1.65 2.74
N ILE A 119 10.60 -0.36 2.40
CA ILE A 119 11.53 0.24 1.43
C ILE A 119 12.94 0.24 2.02
N SER A 120 13.86 -0.49 1.39
CA SER A 120 15.29 -0.51 1.73
C SER A 120 16.06 0.54 0.94
N LYS A 121 15.74 0.69 -0.35
CA LYS A 121 16.20 1.79 -1.20
C LYS A 121 15.06 2.29 -2.08
N PRO A 122 14.72 3.59 -2.02
CA PRO A 122 13.64 4.16 -2.82
C PRO A 122 13.98 4.15 -4.32
N PRO A 123 12.97 4.26 -5.20
CA PRO A 123 13.20 4.34 -6.62
C PRO A 123 14.03 5.60 -6.97
N LYS A 124 14.92 5.47 -7.95
CA LYS A 124 15.71 6.62 -8.42
C LYS A 124 14.77 7.65 -9.02
N LYS A 125 14.91 8.93 -8.66
CA LYS A 125 14.09 10.05 -9.19
C LYS A 125 14.33 10.39 -10.67
N SER A 126 15.17 9.64 -11.37
CA SER A 126 15.58 9.89 -12.75
C SER A 126 15.13 8.74 -13.66
N GLY A 127 14.67 9.05 -14.86
CA GLY A 127 14.23 8.07 -15.86
C GLY A 127 12.71 7.88 -15.94
N ASN A 128 12.28 6.88 -16.70
CA ASN A 128 10.86 6.56 -16.88
C ASN A 128 10.27 5.95 -15.59
N PRO A 129 9.27 6.56 -14.96
CA PRO A 129 8.66 6.06 -13.72
C PRO A 129 8.06 4.65 -13.81
N ALA A 130 7.70 4.19 -15.01
CA ALA A 130 7.17 2.87 -15.24
C ALA A 130 8.22 1.75 -15.19
N THR A 131 9.50 2.08 -15.42
CA THR A 131 10.61 1.12 -15.45
C THR A 131 11.56 1.30 -14.26
N GLN A 132 11.21 2.18 -13.32
CA GLN A 132 12.00 2.39 -12.12
C GLN A 132 11.89 1.19 -11.20
N GLU A 133 13.02 0.81 -10.61
CA GLU A 133 13.09 -0.25 -9.61
C GLU A 133 13.41 0.37 -8.25
N CYS A 134 12.81 -0.19 -7.21
CA CYS A 134 13.21 0.04 -5.83
C CYS A 134 13.68 -1.28 -5.19
N ILE A 135 14.32 -1.17 -4.04
CA ILE A 135 14.73 -2.33 -3.25
C ILE A 135 13.88 -2.38 -2.00
N VAL A 136 13.25 -3.52 -1.76
CA VAL A 136 12.37 -3.78 -0.62
C VAL A 136 12.86 -4.98 0.19
N LYS A 137 12.40 -5.05 1.44
CA LYS A 137 12.54 -6.20 2.34
C LYS A 137 11.14 -6.64 2.76
N PHE A 138 10.75 -7.86 2.43
CA PHE A 138 9.44 -8.41 2.80
C PHE A 138 9.47 -8.85 4.26
N VAL A 139 8.35 -8.68 4.97
CA VAL A 139 8.29 -8.91 6.43
C VAL A 139 8.61 -10.36 6.80
N ASP A 140 8.20 -11.34 5.99
CA ASP A 140 8.37 -12.78 6.26
C ASP A 140 9.37 -13.49 5.33
N ASP A 141 10.14 -12.75 4.52
CA ASP A 141 11.18 -13.32 3.64
C ASP A 141 12.51 -13.52 4.38
N GLU A 142 12.47 -13.93 5.66
CA GLU A 142 13.68 -14.21 6.43
C GLU A 142 14.30 -15.55 6.03
N ASP A 143 15.60 -15.56 5.77
CA ASP A 143 16.34 -16.80 5.47
C ASP A 143 16.65 -17.61 6.74
N ASP A 144 17.17 -18.83 6.56
CA ASP A 144 17.57 -19.73 7.66
C ASP A 144 18.61 -19.12 8.62
N THR A 145 19.21 -17.99 8.26
CA THR A 145 20.20 -17.26 9.06
C THR A 145 19.64 -16.05 9.80
N GLY A 146 18.32 -15.82 9.72
CA GLY A 146 17.67 -14.68 10.35
C GLY A 146 17.83 -13.37 9.57
N ARG A 147 18.16 -13.42 8.27
CA ARG A 147 18.37 -12.23 7.44
C ARG A 147 17.29 -12.11 6.39
N THR A 148 16.62 -10.96 6.37
CA THR A 148 15.74 -10.59 5.26
C THR A 148 16.56 -10.05 4.07
N PRO A 149 16.50 -10.71 2.89
CA PRO A 149 17.23 -10.30 1.71
C PRO A 149 16.61 -9.05 1.08
N ASN A 150 17.44 -8.36 0.30
CA ASN A 150 17.01 -7.22 -0.50
C ASN A 150 16.43 -7.74 -1.83
N ARG A 151 15.16 -7.46 -2.11
CA ARG A 151 14.48 -7.82 -3.36
C ARG A 151 14.30 -6.58 -4.23
N ARG A 152 14.55 -6.71 -5.54
CA ARG A 152 14.32 -5.65 -6.54
C ARG A 152 12.89 -5.79 -7.07
N VAL A 153 12.13 -4.71 -7.04
CA VAL A 153 10.74 -4.68 -7.51
C VAL A 153 10.52 -3.39 -8.32
N LEU A 154 9.72 -3.47 -9.38
CA LEU A 154 9.32 -2.30 -10.15
C LEU A 154 8.44 -1.38 -9.30
N SER A 155 8.73 -0.08 -9.28
CA SER A 155 8.00 0.90 -8.48
C SER A 155 6.52 1.02 -8.84
N MET A 156 6.13 0.62 -10.06
CA MET A 156 4.72 0.54 -10.47
C MET A 156 3.93 -0.52 -9.66
N TYR A 157 4.61 -1.56 -9.18
CA TYR A 157 4.03 -2.65 -8.39
C TYR A 157 4.29 -2.52 -6.89
N VAL A 158 4.53 -1.29 -6.44
CA VAL A 158 4.68 -0.95 -5.04
C VAL A 158 3.63 0.10 -4.70
N VAL A 159 2.80 -0.16 -3.70
CA VAL A 159 1.75 0.76 -3.26
C VAL A 159 1.82 0.99 -1.76
N PRO A 160 1.43 2.17 -1.25
CA PRO A 160 1.37 2.41 0.17
C PRO A 160 0.30 1.52 0.79
N ILE A 161 0.56 1.02 2.00
CA ILE A 161 -0.45 0.24 2.72
C ILE A 161 -1.63 1.17 3.05
N PRO A 162 -2.87 0.80 2.69
CA PRO A 162 -4.03 1.55 3.14
C PRO A 162 -4.02 1.57 4.67
N GLN A 163 -4.02 2.77 5.25
CA GLN A 163 -4.04 2.96 6.69
C GLN A 163 -5.41 2.51 7.19
N ASP A 164 -5.55 1.21 7.49
CA ASP A 164 -6.69 0.76 8.29
C ASP A 164 -6.45 1.25 9.72
N ASN A 165 -7.49 1.77 10.37
CA ASN A 165 -7.37 2.45 11.66
C ASN A 165 -7.14 1.47 12.83
N SER A 166 -6.43 0.35 12.57
CA SER A 166 -6.27 -0.80 13.45
C SER A 166 -5.02 -0.71 14.34
N SER A 167 -4.27 0.40 14.31
CA SER A 167 -3.17 0.67 15.24
C SER A 167 -3.65 1.53 16.42
N ALA A 168 -4.59 1.01 17.20
CA ALA A 168 -4.92 1.55 18.51
C ALA A 168 -4.67 0.48 19.60
N SER A 169 -3.61 0.74 20.36
CA SER A 169 -3.27 0.22 21.69
C SER A 169 -3.07 -1.29 21.86
N GLU A 170 -1.80 -1.72 21.87
CA GLU A 170 -1.33 -2.72 22.81
C GLU A 170 -0.21 -2.08 23.65
N ASP A 171 -0.64 -1.36 24.69
CA ASP A 171 0.22 -0.83 25.73
C ASP A 171 0.29 -1.88 26.87
N SER A 172 1.50 -2.35 27.14
CA SER A 172 2.02 -2.88 28.42
C SER A 172 1.25 -3.97 29.19
N ALA A 173 1.76 -5.20 29.14
CA ALA A 173 2.00 -6.03 30.35
C ALA A 173 3.00 -7.17 30.06
N PRO A 174 4.02 -7.40 30.92
CA PRO A 174 4.84 -8.60 30.86
C PRO A 174 4.19 -9.69 31.71
N VAL A 175 3.79 -10.81 31.09
CA VAL A 175 3.46 -12.02 31.82
C VAL A 175 4.15 -13.21 31.17
N GLU A 176 5.17 -13.69 31.89
CA GLU A 176 5.84 -14.96 31.74
C GLU A 176 4.82 -16.12 31.87
N ASN A 177 4.75 -16.98 30.86
CA ASN A 177 4.89 -18.44 30.96
C ASN A 177 4.39 -19.14 29.68
N GLY A 178 5.24 -20.01 29.15
CA GLY A 178 4.91 -21.32 28.57
C GLY A 178 3.84 -21.41 27.47
N ASP A 179 4.30 -21.84 26.29
CA ASP A 179 3.52 -22.60 25.32
C ASP A 179 2.33 -21.90 24.65
N ALA A 180 2.64 -21.01 23.70
CA ALA A 180 1.66 -20.56 22.72
C ALA A 180 2.28 -20.41 21.33
N LEU A 181 1.80 -21.26 20.43
CA LEU A 181 1.75 -21.13 18.97
C LEU A 181 2.92 -20.40 18.31
N LYS A 182 3.83 -21.18 17.72
CA LYS A 182 4.45 -20.81 16.44
C LYS A 182 3.33 -20.74 15.39
N LYS A 183 2.48 -19.70 15.41
CA LYS A 183 1.65 -19.36 14.23
C LYS A 183 2.66 -19.09 13.14
N GLY A 184 2.68 -20.00 12.16
CA GLY A 184 3.79 -20.24 11.27
C GLY A 184 4.35 -18.97 10.68
N LEU A 185 5.67 -18.82 10.79
CA LEU A 185 6.40 -17.99 9.84
C LEU A 185 5.99 -18.47 8.45
N ILE A 186 5.32 -17.61 7.68
CA ILE A 186 5.06 -17.87 6.27
C ILE A 186 6.43 -17.83 5.61
N THR A 187 6.99 -18.99 5.31
CA THR A 187 8.34 -19.08 4.73
C THR A 187 8.34 -18.56 3.30
N TYR A 188 9.52 -18.26 2.74
CA TYR A 188 9.68 -18.02 1.29
C TYR A 188 8.99 -19.10 0.44
N SER A 189 9.07 -20.36 0.90
CA SER A 189 8.38 -21.49 0.27
C SER A 189 6.87 -21.39 0.38
N ASP A 190 6.31 -20.85 1.47
CA ASP A 190 4.88 -20.61 1.62
C ASP A 190 4.42 -19.42 0.78
N MET A 191 5.20 -18.34 0.67
CA MET A 191 4.92 -17.23 -0.23
C MET A 191 4.89 -17.69 -1.69
N ILE A 192 5.90 -18.46 -2.11
CA ILE A 192 5.93 -19.08 -3.44
C ILE A 192 4.81 -20.09 -3.59
N THR A 193 4.55 -20.93 -2.59
CA THR A 193 3.47 -21.93 -2.69
C THR A 193 2.11 -21.26 -2.76
N HIS A 194 1.89 -20.15 -2.05
CA HIS A 194 0.66 -19.38 -2.11
C HIS A 194 0.50 -18.69 -3.48
N ALA A 195 1.58 -18.07 -3.99
CA ALA A 195 1.62 -17.54 -5.35
C ALA A 195 1.40 -18.65 -6.40
N LEU A 196 2.02 -19.81 -6.25
CA LEU A 196 1.86 -20.96 -7.16
C LEU A 196 0.50 -21.64 -7.02
N LYS A 197 -0.15 -21.58 -5.85
CA LYS A 197 -1.52 -22.07 -5.64
C LYS A 197 -2.52 -21.19 -6.38
N ASN A 198 -2.27 -19.88 -6.46
CA ASN A 198 -2.97 -18.99 -7.39
C ASN A 198 -2.62 -19.29 -8.86
N TYR A 199 -1.40 -19.78 -9.14
CA TYR A 199 -0.96 -20.21 -10.48
C TYR A 199 -1.52 -21.58 -10.96
N ARG A 200 -2.18 -22.37 -10.10
CA ARG A 200 -2.51 -23.79 -10.37
C ARG A 200 -3.60 -24.04 -11.42
N THR A 201 -4.04 -23.04 -12.18
CA THR A 201 -4.83 -23.26 -13.41
C THR A 201 -4.01 -23.23 -14.71
N LYS A 202 -2.71 -22.93 -14.68
CA LYS A 202 -1.84 -22.95 -15.87
C LYS A 202 -0.80 -24.07 -15.85
N ARG A 203 -1.28 -25.32 -15.84
CA ARG A 203 -0.45 -26.46 -16.24
C ARG A 203 -1.15 -27.38 -17.24
N TRP A 204 -1.66 -26.76 -18.29
CA TRP A 204 -1.85 -27.38 -19.61
C TRP A 204 -1.28 -26.42 -20.66
N PHE A 205 -0.02 -26.01 -20.48
CA PHE A 205 0.68 -25.20 -21.46
C PHE A 205 1.99 -25.93 -21.85
N TRP A 206 2.08 -26.32 -23.13
CA TRP A 206 3.31 -26.45 -23.93
C TRP A 206 4.23 -27.64 -23.66
N LEU A 207 3.86 -28.79 -24.23
CA LEU A 207 4.83 -29.74 -24.80
C LEU A 207 4.28 -30.24 -26.15
N THR A 208 4.42 -29.43 -27.19
CA THR A 208 4.46 -29.91 -28.58
C THR A 208 5.34 -28.98 -29.37
N VAL A 209 6.64 -29.29 -29.37
CA VAL A 209 7.58 -29.04 -30.46
C VAL A 209 8.31 -30.36 -30.68
#